data_AF-A0A7F5RDS8-F1
#
_entry.id   AF-A0A7F5RDS8-F1
#
_cell.length_a   1.000
_cell.length_b   1.000
_cell.length_c   1.000
_cell.angle_alpha   90.00
_cell.angle_beta   90.00
_cell.angle_gamma   90.00
#
_symmetry.space_group_name_H-M   'P 1'
#
loop_
_entity.id
_entity.type
_entity.pdbx_description
1 polymer ?
#
loop_
_entity_poly.entity_id
_entity_poly.type
_entity_poly.pdbx_seq_one_letter_code
_entity_poly.pdbx_strand_id
1 'polypeptide(L)'
;MEEAYFKCCKTKKAGNFVCINCGSIYHKSCMDRAKNISFIDGTRVLCCTQVYDSDSSLLAHVKNELDLSKRLLVEMEKRNLLLEEKIRDLERDASKTSVMSYAKALSNQKKVPPIIIKPTQQTPKGTIITKIKSQDNIQDLNISVDTVREVKNGSVMIKCNNVENNETMVREIQKIANLNCEIKTLNMRKPRVKVVDVCEDVDPVTLSDRILSQNFESASPDDLKIIHVRKNKKKNNSCIFVELAPKLYHATMRSGTLYVGWQHCRVYEDFNVSRCYKCSGYGHSAKKCTNQTRCQYCAGNHDGTACPNKENKQCTNCLQSNLKYKTERDHKHYAFEENVCETFQFYKKRAMAQTEYN
;
A
#
# COMPACT_ATOMS: atom_id res chain seq x y z
N MET A 1 -72.11 -18.04 9.09
CA MET A 1 -72.86 -19.25 9.47
C MET A 1 -74.09 -18.78 10.23
N GLU A 2 -75.28 -19.13 9.77
CA GLU A 2 -76.52 -18.82 10.48
C GLU A 2 -76.52 -19.49 11.87
N GLU A 3 -77.05 -18.78 12.86
CA GLU A 3 -77.12 -19.30 14.23
C GLU A 3 -78.08 -20.49 14.30
N ALA A 4 -77.57 -21.67 14.63
CA ALA A 4 -78.39 -22.87 14.79
C ALA A 4 -79.05 -22.89 16.18
N TYR A 5 -80.31 -23.32 16.27
CA TYR A 5 -81.06 -23.46 17.52
C TYR A 5 -81.63 -24.88 17.64
N PHE A 6 -81.78 -25.38 18.86
CA PHE A 6 -82.38 -26.71 19.08
C PHE A 6 -83.86 -26.71 18.70
N LYS A 7 -84.30 -27.72 17.93
CA LYS A 7 -85.67 -27.83 17.42
C LYS A 7 -86.74 -27.92 18.53
N CYS A 8 -86.38 -28.46 19.70
CA CYS A 8 -87.24 -28.57 20.88
C CYS A 8 -87.32 -27.28 21.73
N CYS A 9 -86.34 -26.37 21.62
CA CYS A 9 -86.25 -25.14 22.41
C CYS A 9 -85.66 -24.00 21.55
N LYS A 10 -86.53 -23.29 20.84
CA LYS A 10 -86.14 -22.28 19.83
C LYS A 10 -85.40 -21.06 20.38
N THR A 11 -85.32 -20.88 21.70
CA THR A 11 -84.62 -19.76 22.36
C THR A 11 -83.17 -20.10 22.77
N LYS A 12 -82.76 -21.39 22.72
CA LYS A 12 -81.40 -21.80 23.09
C LYS A 12 -80.56 -22.06 21.84
N LYS A 13 -79.50 -21.27 21.66
CA LYS A 13 -78.50 -21.45 20.59
C LYS A 13 -77.84 -22.83 20.75
N ALA A 14 -77.85 -23.59 19.66
CA ALA A 14 -77.12 -24.83 19.54
C ALA A 14 -75.64 -24.52 19.24
N GLY A 15 -74.75 -24.98 20.11
CA GLY A 15 -73.32 -24.76 19.97
C GLY A 15 -72.54 -25.83 20.71
N ASN A 16 -71.55 -26.40 20.04
CA ASN A 16 -70.56 -27.31 20.59
C ASN A 16 -69.32 -26.50 20.96
N PHE A 17 -68.86 -26.61 22.20
CA PHE A 17 -67.65 -25.94 22.65
C PHE A 17 -66.50 -26.93 22.72
N VAL A 18 -65.37 -26.59 22.11
CA VAL A 18 -64.23 -27.50 21.98
C VAL A 18 -63.06 -27.00 22.82
N CYS A 19 -62.49 -27.87 23.65
CA CYS A 19 -61.25 -27.56 24.34
C CYS A 19 -60.11 -27.49 23.32
N ILE A 20 -59.41 -26.36 23.24
CA ILE A 20 -58.31 -26.20 22.26
C ILE A 20 -57.10 -27.08 22.57
N ASN A 21 -56.98 -27.56 23.81
CA ASN A 21 -55.82 -28.34 24.25
C ASN A 21 -56.05 -29.85 24.09
N CYS A 22 -57.21 -30.37 24.49
CA CYS A 22 -57.50 -31.81 24.42
C CYS A 22 -58.58 -32.22 23.41
N GLY A 23 -59.26 -31.27 22.75
CA GLY A 23 -60.29 -31.56 21.75
C GLY A 23 -61.64 -32.03 22.31
N SER A 24 -61.79 -32.14 23.64
CA SER A 24 -63.07 -32.52 24.26
C SER A 24 -64.19 -31.54 23.92
N ILE A 25 -65.40 -32.06 23.66
CA ILE A 25 -66.57 -31.30 23.25
C ILE A 25 -67.60 -31.21 24.37
N TYR A 26 -68.09 -30.00 24.64
CA TYR A 26 -69.04 -29.71 25.71
C TYR A 26 -70.32 -29.07 25.19
N HIS A 27 -71.45 -29.47 25.77
CA HIS A 27 -72.72 -28.74 25.64
C HIS A 27 -72.71 -27.49 26.52
N LYS A 28 -73.33 -26.41 26.07
CA LYS A 28 -73.45 -25.14 26.81
C LYS A 28 -73.93 -25.34 28.26
N SER A 29 -75.00 -26.10 28.45
CA SER A 29 -75.60 -26.36 29.76
C SER A 29 -74.77 -27.27 30.69
N CYS A 30 -73.83 -28.05 30.13
CA CYS A 30 -72.89 -28.83 30.93
C CYS A 30 -71.68 -27.97 31.33
N MET A 31 -71.32 -27.00 30.49
CA MET A 31 -70.25 -26.05 30.76
C MET A 31 -70.63 -25.03 31.84
N ASP A 32 -71.85 -24.47 31.80
CA ASP A 32 -72.34 -23.51 32.81
C ASP A 32 -72.35 -24.11 34.24
N ARG A 33 -72.28 -25.45 34.36
CA ARG A 33 -72.22 -26.19 35.62
C ARG A 33 -70.81 -26.65 36.00
N ALA A 34 -69.85 -26.60 35.09
CA ALA A 34 -68.47 -27.04 35.33
C ALA A 34 -67.64 -25.89 35.89
N LYS A 35 -66.99 -26.08 37.05
CA LYS A 35 -66.23 -25.02 37.74
C LYS A 35 -64.83 -24.73 37.16
N ASN A 36 -64.31 -25.59 36.28
CA ASN A 36 -62.91 -25.56 35.84
C ASN A 36 -62.76 -25.45 34.31
N ILE A 37 -63.60 -24.64 33.65
CA ILE A 37 -63.50 -24.39 32.21
C ILE A 37 -63.41 -22.88 31.96
N SER A 38 -62.36 -22.45 31.26
CA SER A 38 -62.16 -21.04 30.89
C SER A 38 -62.61 -20.80 29.45
N PHE A 39 -63.40 -19.75 29.23
CA PHE A 39 -63.81 -19.33 27.89
C PHE A 39 -62.69 -18.55 27.19
N ILE A 40 -62.43 -18.89 25.93
CA ILE A 40 -61.55 -18.12 25.06
C ILE A 40 -62.42 -17.27 24.12
N ASP A 41 -63.38 -17.90 23.43
CA ASP A 41 -64.36 -17.23 22.58
C ASP A 41 -65.64 -18.07 22.36
N GLY A 42 -66.46 -17.67 21.38
CA GLY A 42 -67.80 -18.21 21.13
C GLY A 42 -67.91 -19.72 20.88
N THR A 43 -66.82 -20.42 20.57
CA THR A 43 -66.81 -21.89 20.41
C THR A 43 -65.60 -22.59 21.06
N ARG A 44 -64.61 -21.84 21.54
CA ARG A 44 -63.34 -22.38 22.06
C ARG A 44 -63.21 -22.17 23.56
N VAL A 45 -62.80 -23.23 24.26
CA VAL A 45 -62.63 -23.24 25.71
C VAL A 45 -61.31 -23.90 26.11
N LEU A 46 -60.93 -23.78 27.38
CA LEU A 46 -59.76 -24.47 27.95
C LEU A 46 -60.19 -25.22 29.21
N CYS A 47 -60.11 -26.56 29.18
CA CYS A 47 -60.52 -27.42 30.30
C CYS A 47 -59.33 -28.16 30.96
N CYS A 48 -58.13 -28.05 30.41
CA CYS A 48 -56.92 -28.64 30.97
C CYS A 48 -55.76 -27.66 30.84
N THR A 49 -55.27 -27.18 31.98
CA THR A 49 -54.02 -26.41 32.07
C THR A 49 -52.86 -27.39 32.16
N GLN A 50 -52.34 -27.82 31.02
CA GLN A 50 -50.99 -28.40 30.99
C GLN A 50 -50.03 -27.30 30.56
N VAL A 51 -49.18 -26.87 31.48
CA VAL A 51 -47.98 -26.08 31.18
C VAL A 51 -46.99 -27.07 30.55
N TYR A 52 -46.70 -26.91 29.26
CA TYR A 52 -45.72 -27.74 28.56
C TYR A 52 -44.31 -27.38 29.05
N ASP A 53 -43.68 -28.28 29.78
CA ASP A 53 -42.31 -28.14 30.33
C ASP A 53 -41.24 -28.75 29.38
N SER A 54 -41.49 -28.74 28.06
CA SER A 54 -40.61 -29.35 27.04
C SER A 54 -39.87 -28.35 26.15
N ASP A 55 -39.93 -27.05 26.46
CA ASP A 55 -39.52 -25.99 25.52
C ASP A 55 -38.12 -25.39 25.76
N SER A 56 -37.39 -25.80 26.80
CA SER A 56 -36.11 -25.13 27.14
C SER A 56 -34.97 -25.40 26.16
N SER A 57 -34.90 -26.59 25.55
CA SER A 57 -33.80 -26.94 24.62
C SER A 57 -34.01 -26.36 23.23
N LEU A 58 -35.26 -26.35 22.74
CA LEU A 58 -35.61 -25.78 21.44
C LEU A 58 -35.46 -24.26 21.46
N LEU A 59 -35.92 -23.59 22.53
CA LEU A 59 -35.68 -22.14 22.73
C LEU A 59 -34.20 -21.80 22.80
N ALA A 60 -33.38 -22.65 23.44
CA ALA A 60 -31.93 -22.44 23.49
C ALA A 60 -31.29 -22.58 22.11
N HIS A 61 -31.71 -23.58 21.33
CA HIS A 61 -31.22 -23.78 19.97
C HIS A 61 -31.59 -22.61 19.03
N VAL A 62 -32.85 -22.17 19.06
CA VAL A 62 -33.32 -21.03 18.26
C VAL A 62 -32.60 -19.73 18.66
N LYS A 63 -32.33 -19.53 19.96
CA LYS A 63 -31.54 -18.37 20.42
C LYS A 63 -30.10 -18.41 19.91
N ASN A 64 -29.47 -19.58 19.88
CA ASN A 64 -28.11 -19.74 19.37
C ASN A 64 -28.04 -19.48 17.86
N GLU A 65 -28.97 -20.04 17.07
CA GLU A 65 -29.05 -19.79 15.62
C GLU A 65 -29.32 -18.31 15.30
N LEU A 66 -30.17 -17.65 16.10
CA LEU A 66 -30.44 -16.22 15.99
C LEU A 66 -29.19 -15.39 16.30
N ASP A 67 -28.41 -15.77 17.32
CA ASP A 67 -27.17 -15.07 17.66
C ASP A 67 -26.11 -15.26 16.58
N LEU A 68 -25.98 -16.47 16.03
CA LEU A 68 -25.08 -16.75 14.91
C LEU A 68 -25.45 -15.93 13.66
N SER A 69 -26.74 -15.88 13.33
CA SER A 69 -27.26 -15.09 12.20
C SER A 69 -26.99 -13.59 12.38
N LYS A 70 -27.15 -13.06 13.60
CA LYS A 70 -26.81 -11.66 13.92
C LYS A 70 -25.32 -11.37 13.75
N ARG A 71 -24.44 -12.28 14.20
CA ARG A 71 -22.98 -12.13 14.00
C ARG A 71 -22.62 -12.12 12.52
N LEU A 72 -23.23 -13.01 11.72
CA LEU A 72 -23.00 -13.07 10.28
C LEU A 72 -23.47 -11.78 9.57
N LEU A 73 -24.61 -11.23 9.96
CA LEU A 73 -25.10 -9.94 9.43
C LEU A 73 -24.10 -8.82 9.67
N VAL A 74 -23.57 -8.70 10.89
CA VAL A 74 -22.56 -7.68 11.23
C VAL A 74 -21.28 -7.87 10.41
N GLU A 75 -20.87 -9.11 10.12
CA GLU A 75 -19.71 -9.37 9.28
C GLU A 75 -19.98 -9.02 7.81
N MET A 76 -21.17 -9.32 7.29
CA MET A 76 -21.58 -8.95 5.93
C MET A 76 -21.66 -7.43 5.76
N GLU A 77 -22.20 -6.71 6.74
CA GLU A 77 -22.23 -5.24 6.73
C GLU A 77 -20.82 -4.65 6.67
N LYS A 78 -19.87 -5.19 7.46
CA LYS A 78 -18.45 -4.78 7.39
C LYS A 78 -17.83 -5.05 6.01
N ARG A 79 -18.13 -6.20 5.40
CA ARG A 79 -17.65 -6.52 4.04
C ARG A 79 -18.25 -5.61 2.99
N ASN A 80 -19.53 -5.26 3.10
CA ASN A 80 -20.20 -4.33 2.20
C ASN A 80 -19.57 -2.94 2.28
N LEU A 81 -19.31 -2.42 3.47
CA LEU A 81 -18.61 -1.15 3.65
C LEU A 81 -17.22 -1.14 2.97
N LEU A 82 -16.48 -2.24 3.09
CA LEU A 82 -15.17 -2.39 2.44
C LEU A 82 -15.28 -2.47 0.90
N LEU A 83 -16.32 -3.14 0.40
CA LEU A 83 -16.59 -3.24 -1.04
C LEU A 83 -17.00 -1.89 -1.62
N GLU A 84 -17.84 -1.13 -0.93
CA GLU A 84 -18.21 0.22 -1.33
C GLU A 84 -16.98 1.15 -1.35
N GLU A 85 -16.06 1.02 -0.40
CA GLU A 85 -14.80 1.76 -0.42
C GLU A 85 -13.94 1.39 -1.63
N LYS A 86 -13.81 0.09 -1.94
CA LYS A 86 -13.11 -0.36 -3.16
C LYS A 86 -13.77 0.15 -4.45
N ILE A 87 -15.10 0.17 -4.52
CA ILE A 87 -15.83 0.71 -5.68
C ILE A 87 -15.51 2.20 -5.84
N ARG A 88 -15.57 2.98 -4.75
CA ARG A 88 -15.21 4.42 -4.81
C ARG A 88 -13.77 4.65 -5.27
N ASP A 89 -12.82 3.82 -4.84
CA ASP A 89 -11.44 3.90 -5.30
C ASP A 89 -11.30 3.56 -6.80
N LEU A 90 -11.99 2.51 -7.26
CA LEU A 90 -12.01 2.12 -8.67
C LEU A 90 -12.66 3.19 -9.55
N GLU A 91 -13.77 3.78 -9.12
CA GLU A 91 -14.44 4.90 -9.82
C GLU A 91 -13.54 6.13 -9.89
N ARG A 92 -12.82 6.46 -8.81
CA ARG A 92 -11.84 7.54 -8.79
C ARG A 92 -10.70 7.29 -9.80
N ASP A 93 -10.25 6.05 -9.93
CA ASP A 93 -9.20 5.68 -10.88
C ASP A 93 -9.71 5.60 -12.33
N ALA A 94 -10.95 5.17 -12.54
CA ALA A 94 -11.62 5.23 -13.85
C ALA A 94 -11.81 6.69 -14.33
N SER A 95 -12.24 7.58 -13.43
CA SER A 95 -12.42 9.00 -13.72
C SER A 95 -11.11 9.68 -14.14
N LYS A 96 -9.97 9.32 -13.51
CA LYS A 96 -8.61 9.74 -13.91
C LYS A 96 -8.14 9.19 -15.26
N THR A 97 -8.81 8.17 -15.80
CA THR A 97 -8.44 7.49 -17.05
C THR A 97 -9.23 8.04 -18.24
N SER A 98 -10.45 8.56 -18.02
CA SER A 98 -11.36 9.06 -19.06
C SER A 98 -10.85 10.26 -19.88
N VAL A 99 -9.86 11.01 -19.39
CA VAL A 99 -9.10 12.00 -20.18
C VAL A 99 -7.62 11.87 -19.84
N MET A 100 -6.97 10.81 -20.33
CA MET A 100 -5.52 10.73 -20.26
C MET A 100 -4.90 11.81 -21.15
N SER A 101 -4.25 12.80 -20.54
CA SER A 101 -3.45 13.77 -21.28
C SER A 101 -2.33 13.06 -22.05
N TYR A 102 -1.89 13.63 -23.17
CA TYR A 102 -0.79 13.09 -23.98
C TYR A 102 0.48 12.79 -23.15
N ALA A 103 0.80 13.67 -22.20
CA ALA A 103 1.91 13.47 -21.26
C ALA A 103 1.70 12.24 -20.36
N LYS A 104 0.45 11.94 -19.97
CA LYS A 104 0.10 10.76 -19.17
C LYS A 104 0.16 9.47 -20.00
N ALA A 105 -0.26 9.53 -21.28
CA ALA A 105 -0.11 8.42 -22.22
C ALA A 105 1.36 8.05 -22.47
N LEU A 106 2.24 9.04 -22.62
CA LEU A 106 3.69 8.83 -22.70
C LEU A 106 4.28 8.27 -21.39
N SER A 107 3.74 8.65 -20.23
CA SER A 107 4.21 8.14 -18.94
C SER A 107 3.82 6.69 -18.64
N ASN A 108 2.77 6.18 -19.31
CA ASN A 108 2.27 4.81 -19.16
C ASN A 108 2.98 3.78 -20.06
N GLN A 109 3.81 4.21 -21.01
CA GLN A 109 4.66 3.27 -21.75
C GLN A 109 5.65 2.59 -20.78
N LYS A 110 5.80 1.26 -20.89
CA LYS A 110 6.82 0.51 -20.13
C LYS A 110 8.17 1.19 -20.32
N LYS A 111 8.73 1.76 -19.23
CA LYS A 111 10.03 2.43 -19.28
C LYS A 111 11.10 1.39 -19.57
N VAL A 112 11.73 1.51 -20.73
CA VAL A 112 12.88 0.67 -21.09
C VAL A 112 14.10 1.14 -20.30
N PRO A 113 14.69 0.30 -19.43
CA PRO A 113 15.84 0.68 -18.61
C PRO A 113 17.05 0.95 -19.50
N PRO A 114 17.87 1.99 -19.29
CA PRO A 114 19.05 2.17 -20.13
C PRO A 114 20.15 1.16 -19.78
N ILE A 115 20.85 0.67 -20.79
CA ILE A 115 22.09 -0.11 -20.68
C ILE A 115 23.24 0.86 -20.45
N ILE A 116 24.10 0.57 -19.48
CA ILE A 116 25.34 1.29 -19.20
C ILE A 116 26.51 0.35 -19.38
N ILE A 117 27.46 0.76 -20.20
CA ILE A 117 28.68 0.04 -20.50
C ILE A 117 29.81 0.84 -19.88
N LYS A 118 30.41 0.31 -18.81
CA LYS A 118 31.48 0.98 -18.08
C LYS A 118 32.83 0.37 -18.43
N PRO A 119 33.81 1.16 -18.85
CA PRO A 119 35.18 0.68 -18.96
C PRO A 119 35.68 0.13 -17.62
N THR A 120 36.39 -0.99 -17.63
CA THR A 120 37.13 -1.45 -16.44
C THR A 120 38.42 -0.67 -16.21
N GLN A 121 38.94 -0.02 -17.26
CA GLN A 121 40.13 0.84 -17.22
C GLN A 121 39.83 2.19 -17.86
N GLN A 122 40.54 3.24 -17.44
CA GLN A 122 40.32 4.58 -17.97
C GLN A 122 40.61 4.60 -19.48
N THR A 123 39.56 4.80 -20.27
CA THR A 123 39.65 4.83 -21.73
C THR A 123 39.43 6.25 -22.25
N PRO A 124 40.07 6.63 -23.36
CA PRO A 124 39.79 7.90 -24.02
C PRO A 124 38.32 8.02 -24.41
N LYS A 125 37.85 9.26 -24.49
CA LYS A 125 36.48 9.51 -24.92
C LYS A 125 36.24 8.98 -26.33
N GLY A 126 35.05 8.45 -26.58
CA GLY A 126 34.65 7.94 -27.88
C GLY A 126 35.17 6.55 -28.23
N THR A 127 36.15 5.99 -27.51
CA THR A 127 36.77 4.71 -27.91
C THR A 127 35.80 3.53 -27.82
N ILE A 128 35.04 3.41 -26.74
CA ILE A 128 34.11 2.28 -26.52
C ILE A 128 32.92 2.36 -27.48
N ILE A 129 32.34 3.55 -27.67
CA ILE A 129 31.19 3.73 -28.56
C ILE A 129 31.57 3.42 -30.01
N THR A 130 32.76 3.80 -30.47
CA THR A 130 33.24 3.47 -31.82
C THR A 130 33.45 1.97 -31.97
N LYS A 131 34.09 1.32 -30.98
CA LYS A 131 34.29 -0.14 -31.00
C LYS A 131 32.98 -0.92 -31.06
N ILE A 132 31.96 -0.51 -30.30
CA ILE A 132 30.63 -1.16 -30.31
C ILE A 132 29.95 -0.96 -31.65
N LYS A 133 29.94 0.29 -32.17
CA LYS A 133 29.31 0.60 -33.45
C LYS A 133 29.98 -0.08 -34.64
N SER A 134 31.26 -0.44 -34.54
CA SER A 134 32.02 -1.08 -35.61
C SER A 134 31.96 -2.60 -35.59
N GLN A 135 31.20 -3.24 -34.69
CA GLN A 135 31.08 -4.69 -34.70
C GLN A 135 29.97 -5.14 -35.65
N ASP A 136 30.28 -6.12 -36.50
CA ASP A 136 29.34 -6.67 -37.48
C ASP A 136 28.08 -7.22 -36.80
N ASN A 137 28.24 -7.96 -35.69
CA ASN A 137 27.11 -8.49 -34.93
C ASN A 137 26.19 -7.41 -34.35
N ILE A 138 26.65 -6.17 -34.21
CA ILE A 138 25.83 -5.03 -33.75
C ILE A 138 25.24 -4.26 -34.94
N GLN A 139 25.96 -4.14 -36.05
CA GLN A 139 25.46 -3.45 -37.25
C GLN A 139 24.38 -4.24 -37.97
N ASP A 140 24.54 -5.57 -38.03
CA ASP A 140 23.57 -6.48 -38.65
C ASP A 140 22.35 -6.74 -37.75
N LEU A 141 22.37 -6.20 -36.53
CA LEU A 141 21.32 -6.37 -35.56
C LEU A 141 20.11 -5.52 -35.95
N ASN A 142 19.00 -6.18 -36.29
CA ASN A 142 17.74 -5.50 -36.61
C ASN A 142 17.01 -5.01 -35.33
N ILE A 143 17.65 -4.09 -34.61
CA ILE A 143 17.16 -3.52 -33.35
C ILE A 143 17.06 -2.01 -33.46
N SER A 144 15.90 -1.46 -33.12
CA SER A 144 15.71 0.00 -33.03
C SER A 144 16.29 0.55 -31.72
N VAL A 145 17.24 1.48 -31.85
CA VAL A 145 17.91 2.14 -30.73
C VAL A 145 17.44 3.59 -30.60
N ASP A 146 16.79 3.91 -29.48
CA ASP A 146 16.31 5.27 -29.19
C ASP A 146 17.47 6.25 -28.93
N THR A 147 18.49 5.79 -28.21
CA THR A 147 19.55 6.67 -27.70
C THR A 147 20.86 5.93 -27.55
N VAL A 148 21.93 6.52 -28.08
CA VAL A 148 23.31 6.15 -27.77
C VAL A 148 24.05 7.42 -27.41
N ARG A 149 24.62 7.47 -26.19
CA ARG A 149 25.42 8.63 -25.77
C ARG A 149 26.54 8.22 -24.82
N GLU A 150 27.63 8.97 -24.89
CA GLU A 150 28.70 8.86 -23.92
C GLU A 150 28.31 9.56 -22.61
N VAL A 151 28.67 8.95 -21.47
CA VAL A 151 28.46 9.47 -20.13
C VAL A 151 29.80 9.61 -19.40
N LYS A 152 29.77 10.00 -18.12
CA LYS A 152 31.00 10.27 -17.36
C LYS A 152 31.95 9.07 -17.36
N ASN A 153 33.25 9.35 -17.32
CA ASN A 153 34.33 8.36 -17.26
C ASN A 153 34.38 7.43 -18.48
N GLY A 154 34.06 7.92 -19.69
CA GLY A 154 34.13 7.15 -20.93
C GLY A 154 33.10 6.03 -21.04
N SER A 155 32.12 5.98 -20.14
CA SER A 155 31.05 4.97 -20.18
C SER A 155 30.05 5.29 -21.28
N VAL A 156 29.38 4.28 -21.84
CA VAL A 156 28.38 4.45 -22.90
C VAL A 156 27.00 4.07 -22.37
N MET A 157 26.01 4.92 -22.63
CA MET A 157 24.59 4.65 -22.36
C MET A 157 23.90 4.30 -23.67
N ILE A 158 23.25 3.15 -23.72
CA ILE A 158 22.43 2.68 -24.84
C ILE A 158 21.00 2.46 -24.32
N LYS A 159 19.99 2.93 -25.04
CA LYS A 159 18.59 2.67 -24.74
C LYS A 159 17.90 2.22 -26.02
N CYS A 160 17.31 1.03 -26.00
CA CYS A 160 16.49 0.52 -27.11
C CYS A 160 15.02 0.93 -26.93
N ASN A 161 14.23 0.71 -27.99
CA ASN A 161 12.80 1.02 -28.01
C ASN A 161 11.94 0.09 -27.13
N ASN A 162 12.42 -1.10 -26.76
CA ASN A 162 11.74 -2.04 -25.87
C ASN A 162 12.75 -2.87 -25.04
N VAL A 163 12.25 -3.62 -24.05
CA VAL A 163 13.07 -4.41 -23.10
C VAL A 163 13.77 -5.59 -23.78
N GLU A 164 13.08 -6.31 -24.67
CA GLU A 164 13.62 -7.48 -25.39
C GLU A 164 14.81 -7.11 -26.29
N ASN A 165 14.70 -5.99 -26.98
CA ASN A 165 15.77 -5.41 -27.80
C ASN A 165 16.95 -5.00 -26.94
N ASN A 166 16.68 -4.49 -25.74
CA ASN A 166 17.71 -4.17 -24.76
C ASN A 166 18.46 -5.42 -24.28
N GLU A 167 17.75 -6.49 -23.95
CA GLU A 167 18.34 -7.78 -23.55
C GLU A 167 19.17 -8.39 -24.68
N THR A 168 18.69 -8.30 -25.91
CA THR A 168 19.43 -8.75 -27.10
C THR A 168 20.68 -7.90 -27.31
N MET A 169 20.59 -6.57 -27.24
CA MET A 169 21.73 -5.67 -27.30
C MET A 169 22.78 -5.99 -26.21
N VAL A 170 22.36 -6.27 -24.97
CA VAL A 170 23.27 -6.69 -23.90
C VAL A 170 24.00 -7.98 -24.26
N ARG A 171 23.27 -9.01 -24.73
CA ARG A 171 23.85 -10.30 -25.14
C ARG A 171 24.88 -10.14 -26.26
N GLU A 172 24.60 -9.29 -27.24
CA GLU A 172 25.49 -9.08 -28.37
C GLU A 172 26.74 -8.28 -28.01
N ILE A 173 26.60 -7.29 -27.14
CA ILE A 173 27.75 -6.53 -26.63
C ILE A 173 28.65 -7.41 -25.75
N GLN A 174 28.08 -8.37 -25.02
CA GLN A 174 28.84 -9.36 -24.24
C GLN A 174 29.70 -10.28 -25.12
N LYS A 175 29.30 -10.53 -26.37
CA LYS A 175 30.08 -11.35 -27.31
C LYS A 175 31.31 -10.63 -27.88
N ILE A 176 31.38 -9.31 -27.73
CA ILE A 176 32.50 -8.53 -28.27
C ILE A 176 33.77 -8.82 -27.46
N ALA A 177 34.69 -9.57 -28.06
CA ALA A 177 35.97 -9.88 -27.44
C ALA A 177 36.79 -8.61 -27.14
N ASN A 178 37.54 -8.62 -26.04
CA ASN A 178 38.46 -7.54 -25.65
C ASN A 178 37.80 -6.17 -25.43
N LEU A 179 36.49 -6.12 -25.16
CA LEU A 179 35.82 -4.86 -24.84
C LEU A 179 36.23 -4.31 -23.46
N ASN A 180 36.66 -5.17 -22.53
CA ASN A 180 37.10 -4.80 -21.17
C ASN A 180 36.10 -3.84 -20.48
N CYS A 181 34.82 -4.22 -20.49
CA CYS A 181 33.73 -3.40 -19.97
C CYS A 181 32.83 -4.19 -19.03
N GLU A 182 32.30 -3.50 -18.01
CA GLU A 182 31.20 -3.96 -17.18
C GLU A 182 29.89 -3.45 -17.79
N ILE A 183 29.01 -4.38 -18.19
CA ILE A 183 27.69 -4.05 -18.77
C ILE A 183 26.64 -4.15 -17.67
N LYS A 184 25.87 -3.09 -17.48
CA LYS A 184 24.83 -2.98 -16.46
C LYS A 184 23.55 -2.40 -17.04
N THR A 185 22.44 -3.10 -16.88
CA THR A 185 21.11 -2.54 -17.13
C THR A 185 20.67 -1.74 -15.90
N LEU A 186 20.38 -0.45 -16.08
CA LEU A 186 19.88 0.40 -15.00
C LEU A 186 18.38 0.19 -14.84
N ASN A 187 18.02 -0.87 -14.12
CA ASN A 187 16.64 -1.11 -13.72
C ASN A 187 16.12 0.03 -12.85
N MET A 188 14.80 0.20 -12.90
CA MET A 188 14.12 1.10 -11.98
C MET A 188 14.34 0.64 -10.55
N ARG A 189 14.44 1.59 -9.63
CA ARG A 189 14.60 1.30 -8.20
C ARG A 189 13.30 0.76 -7.65
N LYS A 190 13.37 -0.16 -6.69
CA LYS A 190 12.19 -0.50 -5.88
C LYS A 190 11.80 0.69 -4.98
N PRO A 191 10.51 0.93 -4.75
CA PRO A 191 10.05 1.97 -3.85
C PRO A 191 10.47 1.68 -2.41
N ARG A 192 10.61 2.75 -1.63
CA ARG A 192 11.19 2.69 -0.29
C ARG A 192 10.27 3.26 0.76
N VAL A 193 10.27 2.62 1.93
CA VAL A 193 9.64 3.11 3.13
C VAL A 193 10.65 3.21 4.27
N LYS A 194 10.40 4.15 5.16
CA LYS A 194 11.08 4.31 6.44
C LYS A 194 10.15 3.80 7.53
N VAL A 195 10.56 2.78 8.26
CA VAL A 195 9.84 2.26 9.42
C VAL A 195 10.53 2.77 10.69
N VAL A 196 9.77 3.34 11.61
CA VAL A 196 10.30 3.98 12.82
C VAL A 196 9.93 3.19 14.08
N ASP A 197 10.70 3.44 15.15
CA ASP A 197 10.48 2.89 16.48
C ASP A 197 10.53 1.34 16.53
N VAL A 198 11.38 0.73 15.71
CA VAL A 198 11.63 -0.72 15.70
C VAL A 198 12.56 -1.09 16.85
N CYS A 199 12.10 -1.94 17.77
CA CYS A 199 12.80 -2.44 18.95
C CYS A 199 13.16 -3.93 18.81
N GLU A 200 13.57 -4.33 17.61
CA GLU A 200 14.11 -5.66 17.34
C GLU A 200 15.63 -5.55 17.15
N ASP A 201 16.39 -6.43 17.80
CA ASP A 201 17.84 -6.55 17.61
C ASP A 201 18.18 -7.91 17.00
N VAL A 202 17.61 -8.15 15.82
CA VAL A 202 17.95 -9.29 14.97
C VAL A 202 18.66 -8.79 13.72
N ASP A 203 19.35 -9.70 13.01
CA ASP A 203 20.03 -9.33 11.78
C ASP A 203 19.02 -8.92 10.68
N PRO A 204 19.43 -8.11 9.69
CA PRO A 204 18.53 -7.62 8.65
C PRO A 204 17.86 -8.70 7.79
N VAL A 205 18.44 -9.89 7.66
CA VAL A 205 17.85 -10.99 6.87
C VAL A 205 16.67 -11.56 7.65
N THR A 206 16.91 -11.98 8.89
CA THR A 206 15.86 -12.46 9.79
C THR A 206 14.75 -11.43 9.99
N LEU A 207 15.11 -10.14 10.10
CA LEU A 207 14.12 -9.07 10.23
C LEU A 207 13.25 -8.93 8.96
N SER A 208 13.84 -9.09 7.78
CA SER A 208 13.12 -9.04 6.51
C SER A 208 12.10 -10.17 6.41
N ASP A 209 12.50 -11.40 6.73
CA ASP A 209 11.62 -12.58 6.71
C ASP A 209 10.47 -12.47 7.72
N ARG A 210 10.74 -11.93 8.90
CA ARG A 210 9.70 -11.65 9.91
C ARG A 210 8.68 -10.63 9.40
N ILE A 211 9.15 -9.51 8.84
CA ILE A 211 8.25 -8.48 8.29
C ILE A 211 7.42 -9.07 7.15
N LEU A 212 8.03 -9.87 6.27
CA LEU A 212 7.31 -10.53 5.18
C LEU A 212 6.20 -11.44 5.70
N SER A 213 6.54 -12.41 6.55
CA SER A 213 5.60 -13.40 7.08
C SER A 213 4.47 -12.81 7.92
N GLN A 214 4.71 -11.72 8.65
CA GLN A 214 3.70 -11.09 9.51
C GLN A 214 2.75 -10.15 8.77
N ASN A 215 3.11 -9.66 7.59
CA ASN A 215 2.35 -8.61 6.89
C ASN A 215 1.83 -9.07 5.52
N PHE A 216 2.42 -10.10 4.91
CA PHE A 216 2.14 -10.47 3.52
C PHE A 216 2.09 -11.99 3.31
N GLU A 217 0.90 -12.54 3.10
CA GLU A 217 0.64 -13.98 2.97
C GLU A 217 1.20 -14.63 1.69
N SER A 218 1.50 -13.84 0.65
CA SER A 218 1.97 -14.35 -0.66
C SER A 218 3.15 -13.56 -1.22
N ALA A 219 4.03 -13.07 -0.35
CA ALA A 219 5.24 -12.35 -0.77
C ALA A 219 6.43 -13.29 -0.96
N SER A 220 7.27 -12.98 -1.96
CA SER A 220 8.57 -13.61 -2.15
C SER A 220 9.62 -12.96 -1.25
N PRO A 221 10.69 -13.67 -0.82
CA PRO A 221 11.84 -13.09 -0.15
C PRO A 221 12.44 -11.88 -0.90
N ASP A 222 12.38 -11.88 -2.23
CA ASP A 222 12.89 -10.78 -3.06
C ASP A 222 12.01 -9.53 -3.04
N ASP A 223 10.77 -9.61 -2.54
CA ASP A 223 9.83 -8.50 -2.51
C ASP A 223 10.14 -7.50 -1.41
N LEU A 224 11.02 -7.82 -0.45
CA LEU A 224 11.40 -6.93 0.63
C LEU A 224 12.90 -7.00 0.88
N LYS A 225 13.54 -5.83 0.99
CA LYS A 225 14.95 -5.73 1.33
C LYS A 225 15.22 -4.59 2.30
N ILE A 226 15.81 -4.90 3.45
CA ILE A 226 16.31 -3.88 4.37
C ILE A 226 17.62 -3.31 3.82
N ILE A 227 17.62 -2.03 3.47
CA ILE A 227 18.77 -1.32 2.87
C ILE A 227 19.66 -0.69 3.94
N HIS A 228 19.06 -0.20 5.00
CA HIS A 228 19.78 0.48 6.06
C HIS A 228 19.04 0.41 7.38
N VAL A 229 19.78 0.16 8.46
CA VAL A 229 19.30 0.22 9.83
C VAL A 229 20.04 1.33 10.56
N ARG A 230 19.29 2.31 11.06
CA ARG A 230 19.81 3.41 11.88
C ARG A 230 19.40 3.19 13.33
N LYS A 231 20.35 2.71 14.14
CA LYS A 231 20.16 2.52 15.59
C LYS A 231 20.16 3.86 16.33
N ASN A 232 19.24 4.00 17.28
CA ASN A 232 19.18 5.09 18.25
C ASN A 232 19.53 4.54 19.64
N LYS A 233 20.80 4.68 20.02
CA LYS A 233 21.33 4.17 21.29
C LYS A 233 20.61 4.73 22.54
N LYS A 234 20.08 5.96 22.48
CA LYS A 234 19.44 6.60 23.64
C LYS A 234 18.06 6.01 23.95
N LYS A 235 17.30 5.64 22.91
CA LYS A 235 15.94 5.08 23.04
C LYS A 235 15.89 3.56 22.89
N ASN A 236 17.05 2.93 22.70
CA ASN A 236 17.19 1.50 22.38
C ASN A 236 16.23 1.04 21.26
N ASN A 237 16.10 1.86 20.21
CA ASN A 237 15.24 1.56 19.07
C ASN A 237 15.94 1.90 17.75
N SER A 238 15.32 1.53 16.62
CA SER A 238 15.89 1.68 15.29
C SER A 238 14.90 2.32 14.31
N CYS A 239 15.43 3.05 13.34
CA CYS A 239 14.73 3.36 12.10
C CYS A 239 15.31 2.47 11.00
N ILE A 240 14.45 1.70 10.32
CA ILE A 240 14.87 0.85 9.20
C ILE A 240 14.34 1.44 7.88
N PHE A 241 15.13 1.29 6.83
CA PHE A 241 14.78 1.71 5.47
C PHE A 241 14.64 0.47 4.61
N VAL A 242 13.47 0.29 4.02
CA VAL A 242 13.03 -0.96 3.39
C VAL A 242 12.68 -0.67 1.95
N GLU A 243 13.28 -1.40 1.02
CA GLU A 243 12.83 -1.51 -0.37
C GLU A 243 11.74 -2.58 -0.46
N LEU A 244 10.66 -2.26 -1.17
CA LEU A 244 9.50 -3.14 -1.32
C LEU A 244 9.16 -3.31 -2.80
N ALA A 245 8.65 -4.46 -3.20
CA ALA A 245 7.97 -4.61 -4.48
C ALA A 245 6.77 -3.66 -4.57
N PRO A 246 6.39 -3.18 -5.77
CA PRO A 246 5.34 -2.16 -5.95
C PRO A 246 4.04 -2.49 -5.22
N LYS A 247 3.59 -3.76 -5.32
CA LYS A 247 2.37 -4.26 -4.66
C LYS A 247 2.44 -4.14 -3.13
N LEU A 248 3.54 -4.57 -2.52
CA LEU A 248 3.74 -4.52 -1.07
C LEU A 248 3.88 -3.08 -0.59
N TYR A 249 4.55 -2.24 -1.37
CA TYR A 249 4.68 -0.81 -1.09
C TYR A 249 3.31 -0.14 -0.96
N HIS A 250 2.42 -0.33 -1.94
CA HIS A 250 1.08 0.27 -1.89
C HIS A 250 0.24 -0.26 -0.73
N ALA A 251 0.33 -1.56 -0.43
CA ALA A 251 -0.34 -2.14 0.74
C ALA A 251 0.17 -1.51 2.04
N THR A 252 1.50 -1.37 2.16
CA THR A 252 2.17 -0.76 3.33
C THR A 252 1.81 0.71 3.51
N MET A 253 1.79 1.49 2.41
CA MET A 253 1.44 2.90 2.49
C MET A 253 -0.04 3.10 2.81
N ARG A 254 -0.91 2.17 2.42
CA ARG A 254 -2.34 2.19 2.74
C ARG A 254 -2.60 1.87 4.22
N SER A 255 -1.89 0.89 4.79
CA SER A 255 -1.99 0.60 6.23
C SER A 255 -1.36 1.70 7.08
N GLY A 256 -0.29 2.34 6.59
CA GLY A 256 0.51 3.32 7.33
C GLY A 256 1.40 2.70 8.41
N THR A 257 1.42 1.36 8.51
CA THR A 257 2.11 0.60 9.55
C THR A 257 2.53 -0.78 9.06
N LEU A 258 3.53 -1.36 9.73
CA LEU A 258 3.96 -2.75 9.58
C LEU A 258 4.07 -3.42 10.95
N TYR A 259 3.68 -4.69 11.01
CA TYR A 259 4.02 -5.56 12.12
C TYR A 259 5.51 -5.94 12.05
N VAL A 260 6.21 -5.78 13.17
CA VAL A 260 7.63 -6.14 13.29
C VAL A 260 7.82 -6.83 14.63
N GLY A 261 7.90 -8.16 14.62
CA GLY A 261 7.87 -8.95 15.86
C GLY A 261 6.54 -8.72 16.59
N TRP A 262 6.62 -8.19 17.81
CA TRP A 262 5.44 -7.86 18.63
C TRP A 262 5.00 -6.40 18.52
N GLN A 263 5.57 -5.64 17.59
CA GLN A 263 5.33 -4.21 17.47
C GLN A 263 4.51 -3.87 16.24
N HIS A 264 3.75 -2.77 16.35
CA HIS A 264 3.06 -2.14 15.23
C HIS A 264 3.77 -0.82 14.91
N CYS A 265 4.68 -0.86 13.94
CA CYS A 265 5.60 0.24 13.64
C CYS A 265 5.05 1.14 12.54
N ARG A 266 5.16 2.47 12.73
CA ARG A 266 4.72 3.45 11.73
C ARG A 266 5.65 3.48 10.54
N VAL A 267 5.07 3.62 9.35
CA VAL A 267 5.80 3.73 8.08
C VAL A 267 5.64 5.12 7.48
N TYR A 268 6.69 5.60 6.83
CA TYR A 268 6.72 6.84 6.08
C TYR A 268 7.33 6.59 4.71
N GLU A 269 6.88 7.32 3.70
CA GLU A 269 7.48 7.24 2.38
C GLU A 269 8.93 7.75 2.39
N ASP A 270 9.82 7.04 1.70
CA ASP A 270 11.22 7.42 1.53
C ASP A 270 11.59 7.53 0.04
N PHE A 271 11.78 8.75 -0.45
CA PHE A 271 12.05 9.02 -1.87
C PHE A 271 13.51 8.78 -2.28
N ASN A 272 14.38 8.31 -1.38
CA ASN A 272 15.82 8.15 -1.64
C ASN A 272 16.51 9.46 -2.10
N VAL A 273 16.01 10.61 -1.61
CA VAL A 273 16.64 11.92 -1.81
C VAL A 273 17.51 12.23 -0.61
N SER A 274 18.78 11.82 -0.69
CA SER A 274 19.74 12.08 0.39
C SER A 274 20.31 13.50 0.31
N ARG A 275 20.33 14.17 1.46
CA ARG A 275 21.02 15.44 1.68
C ARG A 275 22.40 15.18 2.28
N CYS A 276 23.42 15.78 1.69
CA CYS A 276 24.79 15.71 2.16
C CYS A 276 24.92 16.47 3.48
N TYR A 277 25.36 15.81 4.55
CA TYR A 277 25.54 16.45 5.86
C TYR A 277 26.67 17.49 5.92
N LYS A 278 27.57 17.53 4.91
CA LYS A 278 28.67 18.51 4.83
C LYS A 278 28.25 19.80 4.13
N CYS A 279 27.71 19.68 2.92
CA CYS A 279 27.39 20.86 2.08
C CYS A 279 25.88 21.12 1.93
N SER A 280 25.03 20.32 2.57
CA SER A 280 23.57 20.33 2.41
C SER A 280 23.05 20.11 0.98
N GLY A 281 23.93 19.78 0.02
CA GLY A 281 23.58 19.45 -1.36
C GLY A 281 22.90 18.08 -1.50
N TYR A 282 22.10 17.90 -2.55
CA TYR A 282 21.42 16.62 -2.82
C TYR A 282 22.25 15.65 -3.68
N GLY A 283 21.98 14.35 -3.53
CA GLY A 283 22.46 13.31 -4.44
C GLY A 283 23.87 12.77 -4.17
N HIS A 284 24.48 13.12 -3.04
CA HIS A 284 25.76 12.57 -2.60
C HIS A 284 25.86 12.55 -1.07
N SER A 285 26.73 11.67 -0.55
CA SER A 285 26.99 11.58 0.89
C SER A 285 28.16 12.48 1.30
N ALA A 286 28.23 12.82 2.60
CA ALA A 286 29.34 13.59 3.15
C ALA A 286 30.71 12.92 2.91
N LYS A 287 30.77 11.59 2.95
CA LYS A 287 31.98 10.80 2.69
C LYS A 287 32.56 11.01 1.29
N LYS A 288 31.70 11.29 0.29
CA LYS A 288 32.10 11.51 -1.11
C LYS A 288 31.99 12.99 -1.52
N CYS A 289 31.88 13.89 -0.55
CA CYS A 289 31.61 15.31 -0.80
C CYS A 289 32.91 16.10 -1.01
N THR A 290 33.10 16.60 -2.23
CA THR A 290 34.20 17.51 -2.58
C THR A 290 33.87 18.98 -2.36
N ASN A 291 32.60 19.31 -2.11
CA ASN A 291 32.16 20.69 -1.88
C ASN A 291 32.62 21.24 -0.52
N GLN A 292 32.68 22.57 -0.43
CA GLN A 292 32.87 23.30 0.83
C GLN A 292 31.71 23.04 1.81
N THR A 293 32.02 23.06 3.10
CA THR A 293 31.02 22.95 4.17
C THR A 293 30.02 24.11 4.08
N ARG A 294 28.74 23.79 4.19
CA ARG A 294 27.64 24.77 4.14
C ARG A 294 26.63 24.49 5.24
N CYS A 295 26.34 25.51 6.02
CA CYS A 295 25.39 25.46 7.10
C CYS A 295 23.98 25.18 6.59
N GLN A 296 23.30 24.22 7.20
CA GLN A 296 21.93 23.83 6.83
C GLN A 296 20.86 24.86 7.25
N TYR A 297 21.22 25.80 8.13
CA TYR A 297 20.31 26.83 8.63
C TYR A 297 20.44 28.13 7.83
N CYS A 298 21.65 28.65 7.65
CA CYS A 298 21.90 29.97 7.06
C CYS A 298 22.77 29.97 5.78
N ALA A 299 23.07 28.80 5.20
CA ALA A 299 23.90 28.64 4.00
C ALA A 299 25.35 29.18 4.09
N GLY A 300 25.81 29.61 5.27
CA GLY A 300 27.18 30.08 5.53
C GLY A 300 28.24 28.97 5.51
N ASN A 301 29.53 29.34 5.46
CA ASN A 301 30.66 28.41 5.36
C ASN A 301 31.10 27.86 6.73
N HIS A 302 30.18 27.23 7.46
CA HIS A 302 30.44 26.62 8.77
C HIS A 302 29.53 25.41 9.00
N ASP A 303 29.84 24.59 10.02
CA ASP A 303 28.98 23.48 10.44
C ASP A 303 27.70 24.00 11.12
N GLY A 304 26.55 23.37 10.86
CA GLY A 304 25.27 23.82 11.43
C GLY A 304 25.20 23.80 12.96
N THR A 305 26.04 23.00 13.62
CA THR A 305 26.15 22.97 15.10
C THR A 305 26.71 24.27 15.67
N ALA A 306 27.59 24.96 14.92
CA ALA A 306 28.23 26.22 15.29
C ALA A 306 27.59 27.44 14.59
N CYS A 307 26.34 27.32 14.12
CA CYS A 307 25.70 28.40 13.39
C CYS A 307 25.34 29.58 14.31
N PRO A 308 25.87 30.81 14.06
CA PRO A 308 25.58 31.98 14.88
C PRO A 308 24.24 32.64 14.52
N ASN A 309 23.61 32.23 13.41
CA ASN A 309 22.44 32.92 12.85
C ASN A 309 21.41 31.91 12.35
N LYS A 310 20.83 31.14 13.29
CA LYS A 310 19.78 30.16 12.96
C LYS A 310 18.48 30.84 12.51
N GLU A 311 18.19 32.04 13.01
CA GLU A 311 16.97 32.76 12.65
C GLU A 311 16.97 33.27 11.20
N ASN A 312 18.13 33.57 10.61
CA ASN A 312 18.24 33.91 9.18
C ASN A 312 18.22 32.63 8.32
N LYS A 313 17.02 32.11 8.09
CA LYS A 313 16.79 30.90 7.31
C LYS A 313 17.24 31.10 5.86
N GLN A 314 18.21 30.31 5.43
CA GLN A 314 18.70 30.33 4.05
C GLN A 314 18.97 28.92 3.55
N CYS A 315 18.30 28.57 2.45
CA CYS A 315 18.46 27.29 1.78
C CYS A 315 19.62 27.37 0.79
N THR A 316 20.72 26.69 1.09
CA THR A 316 21.89 26.66 0.19
C THR A 316 21.54 26.08 -1.20
N ASN A 317 20.60 25.14 -1.27
CA ASN A 317 20.23 24.50 -2.54
C ASN A 317 19.44 25.43 -3.47
N CYS A 318 18.43 26.13 -2.93
CA CYS A 318 17.65 27.10 -3.71
C CYS A 318 18.51 28.31 -4.09
N LEU A 319 19.33 28.81 -3.15
CA LEU A 319 20.29 29.88 -3.43
C LEU A 319 21.26 29.51 -4.56
N GLN A 320 21.89 28.33 -4.49
CA GLN A 320 22.78 27.85 -5.55
C GLN A 320 22.05 27.65 -6.88
N SER A 321 20.80 27.19 -6.85
CA SER A 321 19.99 27.06 -8.06
C SER A 321 19.78 28.42 -8.73
N ASN A 322 19.41 29.44 -7.95
CA ASN A 322 19.18 30.79 -8.47
C ASN A 322 20.47 31.38 -9.07
N LEU A 323 21.61 31.20 -8.39
CA LEU A 323 22.90 31.68 -8.89
C LEU A 323 23.32 30.99 -10.19
N LYS A 324 23.23 29.65 -10.24
CA LYS A 324 23.78 28.84 -11.32
C LYS A 324 22.85 28.73 -12.52
N TYR A 325 21.56 28.59 -12.28
CA TYR A 325 20.55 28.31 -13.31
C TYR A 325 19.59 29.48 -13.53
N LYS A 326 19.82 30.63 -12.86
CA LYS A 326 18.96 31.82 -12.96
C LYS A 326 17.49 31.53 -12.65
N THR A 327 17.26 30.63 -11.70
CA THR A 327 15.91 30.35 -11.17
C THR A 327 15.48 31.41 -10.16
N GLU A 328 14.18 31.47 -9.87
CA GLU A 328 13.58 32.39 -8.90
C GLU A 328 13.03 31.64 -7.66
N ARG A 329 13.70 30.55 -7.25
CA ARG A 329 13.22 29.72 -6.13
C ARG A 329 13.29 30.50 -4.83
N ASP A 330 12.27 30.38 -3.99
CA ASP A 330 12.37 30.90 -2.63
C ASP A 330 13.49 30.17 -1.88
N HIS A 331 14.39 30.93 -1.29
CA HIS A 331 15.52 30.43 -0.53
C HIS A 331 15.47 30.85 0.95
N LYS A 332 14.43 31.55 1.41
CA LYS A 332 14.26 32.02 2.80
C LYS A 332 13.65 30.93 3.71
N HIS A 333 14.25 29.75 3.68
CA HIS A 333 13.78 28.58 4.43
C HIS A 333 14.98 27.68 4.79
N TYR A 334 14.82 26.74 5.72
CA TYR A 334 15.91 25.83 6.07
C TYR A 334 16.15 24.79 4.98
N ALA A 335 17.41 24.34 4.83
CA ALA A 335 17.77 23.36 3.81
C ALA A 335 17.12 21.97 4.01
N PHE A 336 16.53 21.71 5.18
CA PHE A 336 15.86 20.46 5.54
C PHE A 336 14.33 20.55 5.58
N GLU A 337 13.74 21.70 5.24
CA GLU A 337 12.29 21.84 5.13
C GLU A 337 11.84 21.33 3.75
N GLU A 338 11.68 20.02 3.64
CA GLU A 338 11.38 19.31 2.39
C GLU A 338 10.09 19.77 1.71
N ASN A 339 9.07 20.15 2.48
CA ASN A 339 7.76 20.55 1.97
C ASN A 339 7.76 21.89 1.23
N VAL A 340 8.66 22.82 1.58
CA VAL A 340 8.76 24.15 0.96
C VAL A 340 9.92 24.26 -0.03
N CYS A 341 10.93 23.40 0.09
CA CYS A 341 12.12 23.46 -0.74
C CYS A 341 11.83 22.99 -2.18
N GLU A 342 11.63 23.93 -3.11
CA GLU A 342 11.43 23.62 -4.53
C GLU A 342 12.57 22.79 -5.14
N THR A 343 13.80 23.02 -4.67
CA THR A 343 14.93 22.20 -5.11
C THR A 343 14.77 20.76 -4.63
N PHE A 344 14.33 20.52 -3.39
CA PHE A 344 14.01 19.17 -2.93
C PHE A 344 12.91 18.54 -3.78
N GLN A 345 11.82 19.26 -4.04
CA GLN A 345 10.71 18.77 -4.86
C GLN A 345 11.17 18.37 -6.28
N PHE A 346 12.10 19.11 -6.87
CA PHE A 346 12.72 18.74 -8.14
C PHE A 346 13.48 17.41 -8.03
N TYR A 347 14.33 17.23 -7.01
CA TYR A 347 15.06 15.98 -6.80
C TYR A 347 14.13 14.81 -6.46
N LYS A 348 13.07 15.05 -5.70
CA LYS A 348 12.01 14.08 -5.37
C LYS A 348 11.32 13.59 -6.63
N LYS A 349 10.82 14.49 -7.49
CA LYS A 349 10.21 14.13 -8.79
C LYS A 349 11.14 13.28 -9.64
N ARG A 350 12.43 13.65 -9.67
CA ARG A 350 13.44 12.89 -10.43
C ARG A 350 13.70 11.50 -9.85
N ALA A 351 13.74 11.37 -8.53
CA ALA A 351 13.88 10.09 -7.85
C ALA A 351 12.67 9.20 -8.11
N MET A 352 11.45 9.74 -7.97
CA MET A 352 10.21 9.00 -8.25
C MET A 352 10.13 8.53 -9.70
N ALA A 353 10.58 9.34 -10.66
CA ALA A 353 10.62 8.95 -12.07
C ALA A 353 11.57 7.75 -12.34
N GLN A 354 12.50 7.46 -11.43
CA GLN A 354 13.45 6.35 -11.49
C GLN A 354 13.04 5.17 -10.59
N THR A 355 11.86 5.21 -9.99
CA THR A 355 11.35 4.21 -9.05
C THR A 355 10.13 3.51 -9.65
N GLU A 356 10.09 2.19 -9.54
CA GLU A 356 9.03 1.32 -10.04
C GLU A 356 7.87 1.28 -9.04
N TYR A 357 6.90 2.17 -9.21
CA TYR A 357 5.70 2.18 -8.37
C TYR A 357 4.54 1.37 -8.95
N ASN A 358 4.67 0.81 -10.17
CA ASN A 358 3.60 0.12 -10.87
C ASN A 358 3.90 -1.34 -11.08
#